data_AF-A0A2V8DDT6-F1
#
_entry.id   AF-A0A2V8DDT6-F1
#
_cell.length_a   1.000
_cell.length_b   1.000
_cell.length_c   1.000
_cell.angle_alpha   90.00
_cell.angle_beta   90.00
_cell.angle_gamma   90.00
#
_symmetry.space_group_name_H-M   'P 1'
#
loop_
_entity.id
_entity.type
_entity.pdbx_description
1 polymer ?
#
loop_
_entity_poly.entity_id
_entity_poly.type
_entity_poly.pdbx_seq_one_letter_code
_entity_poly.pdbx_strand_id
1 'polypeptide(L)'
;MTWERRDNPGTMQEDLTKIFDTLGNELGVKVAPAGLAWQEARWRLRTVELYFRDGSHPLQTGSYLTASVIYATITAHDPRGAASVIMGHPVSNDGVVDMEKTVPLVDLPQATARELQKIAWETVSARSKPVSSAPGTPSATASARAAAGR
;
A
#
# COMPACT_ATOMS: atom_id res chain seq x y z
N MET A 1 2.96 -3.28 3.29
CA MET A 1 2.86 -2.21 4.31
C MET A 1 1.42 -2.15 4.81
N THR A 2 1.22 -2.10 6.13
CA THR A 2 -0.10 -1.97 6.76
C THR A 2 -0.54 -0.50 6.85
N TRP A 3 -1.78 -0.28 7.28
CA TRP A 3 -2.38 1.05 7.50
C TRP A 3 -2.47 1.41 8.98
N GLU A 4 -2.46 2.70 9.26
CA GLU A 4 -2.73 3.26 10.59
C GLU A 4 -4.19 3.02 11.03
N ARG A 5 -4.41 2.87 12.35
CA ARG A 5 -5.77 2.75 12.92
C ARG A 5 -6.57 4.03 12.74
N ARG A 6 -7.89 3.91 12.62
CA ARG A 6 -8.80 5.04 12.36
C ARG A 6 -8.59 6.23 13.30
N ASP A 7 -8.46 5.93 14.60
CA ASP A 7 -8.50 6.90 15.70
C ASP A 7 -7.10 7.32 16.20
N ASN A 8 -6.04 7.02 15.43
CA ASN A 8 -4.68 7.43 15.76
C ASN A 8 -4.41 8.88 15.25
N PRO A 9 -3.64 9.71 15.98
CA PRO A 9 -3.31 11.10 15.63
C PRO A 9 -2.66 11.37 14.25
N GLY A 10 -2.37 10.37 13.42
CA GLY A 10 -1.94 10.55 12.02
C GLY A 10 -0.43 10.52 11.80
N THR A 11 0.36 10.23 12.84
CA THR A 11 1.82 10.11 12.74
C THR A 11 2.27 8.66 12.51
N MET A 12 1.43 7.67 12.83
CA MET A 12 1.84 6.26 12.75
C MET A 12 2.05 5.80 11.31
N GLN A 13 1.32 6.36 10.34
CA GLN A 13 1.52 5.96 8.95
C GLN A 13 2.92 6.30 8.42
N GLU A 14 3.54 7.39 8.88
CA GLU A 14 4.90 7.77 8.50
C GLU A 14 5.93 6.77 9.04
N ASP A 15 5.80 6.40 10.32
CA ASP A 15 6.66 5.39 10.97
C ASP A 15 6.53 4.02 10.30
N LEU A 16 5.30 3.58 10.02
CA LEU A 16 5.05 2.35 9.27
C LEU A 16 5.72 2.40 7.90
N THR A 17 5.56 3.51 7.17
CA THR A 17 6.16 3.69 5.85
C THR A 17 7.66 3.54 5.91
N LYS A 18 8.32 4.25 6.84
CA LYS A 18 9.76 4.20 7.03
C LYS A 18 10.27 2.79 7.32
N ILE A 19 9.63 2.09 8.26
CA ILE A 19 10.04 0.73 8.68
C ILE A 19 9.87 -0.26 7.53
N PHE A 20 8.71 -0.28 6.87
CA PHE A 20 8.48 -1.18 5.74
C PHE A 20 9.43 -0.91 4.57
N ASP A 21 9.73 0.36 4.29
CA ASP A 21 10.63 0.75 3.21
C ASP A 21 12.08 0.37 3.49
N THR A 22 12.52 0.55 4.74
CA THR A 22 13.85 0.13 5.18
C THR A 22 14.01 -1.37 5.00
N LEU A 23 13.06 -2.17 5.50
CA LEU A 23 13.08 -3.63 5.37
C LEU A 23 12.97 -4.08 3.91
N GLY A 24 12.14 -3.42 3.11
CA GLY A 24 12.02 -3.69 1.68
C GLY A 24 13.34 -3.52 0.95
N ASN A 25 14.06 -2.43 1.24
CA ASN A 25 15.37 -2.15 0.65
C ASN A 25 16.44 -3.14 1.15
N GLU A 26 16.50 -3.42 2.45
CA GLU A 26 17.45 -4.37 3.04
C GLU A 26 17.28 -5.78 2.48
N LEU A 27 16.05 -6.22 2.26
CA LEU A 27 15.73 -7.54 1.74
C LEU A 27 15.67 -7.60 0.20
N GLY A 28 15.77 -6.47 -0.49
CA GLY A 28 15.63 -6.39 -1.95
C GLY A 28 14.24 -6.77 -2.46
N VAL A 29 13.18 -6.56 -1.67
CA VAL A 29 11.80 -6.92 -2.00
C VAL A 29 10.93 -5.69 -2.23
N LYS A 30 9.97 -5.80 -3.16
CA LYS A 30 8.97 -4.75 -3.37
C LYS A 30 7.97 -4.71 -2.21
N VAL A 31 7.65 -3.51 -1.76
CA VAL A 31 6.63 -3.27 -0.73
C VAL A 31 5.38 -2.69 -1.38
N ALA A 32 4.25 -3.39 -1.28
CA ALA A 32 2.95 -2.84 -1.65
C ALA A 32 2.56 -1.71 -0.66
N PRO A 33 2.39 -0.46 -1.12
CA PRO A 33 2.20 0.72 -0.27
C PRO A 33 0.74 0.93 0.17
N ALA A 34 0.09 -0.10 0.71
CA ALA A 34 -1.33 -0.03 1.04
C ALA A 34 -1.64 1.05 2.09
N GLY A 35 -0.82 1.20 3.12
CA GLY A 35 -1.01 2.23 4.15
C GLY A 35 -1.01 3.67 3.61
N LEU A 36 -0.12 3.98 2.65
CA LEU A 36 -0.11 5.28 1.99
C LEU A 36 -1.38 5.52 1.16
N ALA A 37 -1.84 4.49 0.44
CA ALA A 37 -3.10 4.59 -0.31
C ALA A 37 -4.29 4.80 0.62
N TRP A 38 -4.31 4.15 1.78
CA TRP A 38 -5.33 4.36 2.82
C TRP A 38 -5.32 5.79 3.36
N GLN A 39 -4.13 6.34 3.65
CA GLN A 39 -3.97 7.73 4.10
C GLN A 39 -4.54 8.72 3.08
N GLU A 40 -4.20 8.54 1.79
CA GLU A 40 -4.74 9.33 0.69
C GLU A 40 -6.26 9.20 0.56
N ALA A 41 -6.79 7.98 0.64
CA ALA A 41 -8.23 7.74 0.56
C ALA A 41 -8.99 8.39 1.72
N ARG A 42 -8.48 8.32 2.96
CA ARG A 42 -9.07 9.03 4.10
C ARG A 42 -9.10 10.55 3.89
N TRP A 43 -8.06 11.11 3.27
CA TRP A 43 -7.99 12.55 3.02
C TRP A 43 -8.97 12.99 1.92
N ARG A 44 -9.01 12.25 0.81
CA ARG A 44 -9.77 12.60 -0.40
C ARG A 44 -11.24 12.20 -0.33
N LEU A 45 -11.55 11.09 0.33
CA LEU A 45 -12.88 10.46 0.37
C LEU A 45 -13.47 10.48 1.78
N ARG A 46 -13.59 11.67 2.37
CA ARG A 46 -13.97 11.87 3.80
C ARG A 46 -15.31 11.25 4.20
N THR A 47 -16.20 10.98 3.26
CA THR A 47 -17.52 10.37 3.48
C THR A 47 -17.53 8.85 3.28
N VAL A 48 -16.40 8.26 2.85
CA VAL A 48 -16.25 6.82 2.63
C VAL A 48 -15.54 6.21 3.83
N GLU A 49 -16.24 5.34 4.56
CA GLU A 49 -15.62 4.57 5.64
C GLU A 49 -14.79 3.42 5.07
N LEU A 50 -13.54 3.29 5.51
CA LEU A 50 -12.61 2.22 5.13
C LEU A 50 -12.50 1.14 6.22
N TYR A 51 -12.79 1.52 7.47
CA TYR A 51 -12.59 0.66 8.63
C TYR A 51 -13.87 -0.01 9.06
N PHE A 52 -13.74 -1.25 9.52
CA PHE A 52 -14.76 -1.88 10.31
C PHE A 52 -14.91 -1.15 11.65
N ARG A 53 -15.98 -1.47 12.39
CA ARG A 53 -16.33 -0.78 13.65
C ARG A 53 -15.23 -0.78 14.71
N ASP A 54 -14.27 -1.71 14.62
CA ASP A 54 -13.11 -1.79 15.52
C ASP A 54 -11.99 -0.79 15.20
N GLY A 55 -12.12 0.00 14.13
CA GLY A 55 -11.14 1.01 13.74
C GLY A 55 -9.80 0.45 13.25
N SER A 56 -9.72 -0.86 12.98
CA SER A 56 -8.48 -1.55 12.59
C SER A 56 -8.68 -2.41 11.34
N HIS A 57 -9.66 -3.31 11.33
CA HIS A 57 -9.92 -4.18 10.20
C HIS A 57 -10.58 -3.42 9.06
N PRO A 58 -10.42 -3.88 7.80
CA PRO A 58 -11.04 -3.21 6.66
C PRO A 58 -12.51 -3.58 6.52
N LEU A 59 -13.33 -2.61 6.12
CA LEU A 59 -14.57 -2.88 5.40
C LEU A 59 -14.25 -3.30 3.97
N GLN A 60 -15.27 -3.73 3.22
CA GLN A 60 -15.13 -4.05 1.79
C GLN A 60 -14.44 -2.93 0.98
N THR A 61 -14.67 -1.66 1.31
CA THR A 61 -14.02 -0.47 0.71
C THR A 61 -12.51 -0.47 0.94
N GLY A 62 -12.07 -0.66 2.19
CA GLY A 62 -10.67 -0.76 2.56
C GLY A 62 -9.99 -1.99 1.94
N SER A 63 -10.67 -3.13 1.94
CA SER A 63 -10.19 -4.36 1.29
C SER A 63 -10.02 -4.17 -0.21
N TYR A 64 -10.97 -3.51 -0.87
CA TYR A 64 -10.92 -3.20 -2.31
C TYR A 64 -9.74 -2.30 -2.68
N LEU A 65 -9.50 -1.25 -1.89
CA LEU A 65 -8.34 -0.37 -2.06
C LEU A 65 -7.03 -1.14 -1.90
N THR A 66 -6.91 -1.94 -0.83
CA THR A 66 -5.72 -2.77 -0.58
C THR A 66 -5.48 -3.77 -1.71
N ALA A 67 -6.53 -4.43 -2.19
CA ALA A 67 -6.44 -5.35 -3.32
C ALA A 67 -5.99 -4.64 -4.60
N SER A 68 -6.50 -3.44 -4.88
CA SER A 68 -6.09 -2.62 -6.02
C SER A 68 -4.61 -2.23 -5.96
N VAL A 69 -4.10 -1.88 -4.76
CA VAL A 69 -2.68 -1.59 -4.54
C VAL A 69 -1.81 -2.82 -4.76
N ILE A 70 -2.21 -3.98 -4.21
CA ILE A 70 -1.48 -5.24 -4.38
C ILE A 70 -1.45 -5.63 -5.86
N TYR A 71 -2.60 -5.59 -6.54
CA TYR A 71 -2.71 -5.84 -7.97
C TYR A 71 -1.74 -4.98 -8.77
N ALA A 72 -1.78 -3.65 -8.57
CA ALA A 72 -0.91 -2.71 -9.29
C ALA A 72 0.57 -2.94 -8.95
N THR A 73 0.90 -3.29 -7.71
CA THR A 73 2.29 -3.56 -7.28
C THR A 73 2.87 -4.81 -7.94
N ILE A 74 2.08 -5.90 -8.01
CA ILE A 74 2.53 -7.18 -8.57
C ILE A 74 2.56 -7.14 -10.09
N THR A 75 1.51 -6.60 -10.70
CA THR A 75 1.30 -6.67 -12.16
C THR A 75 1.89 -5.49 -12.91
N ALA A 76 2.18 -4.36 -12.23
CA ALA A 76 2.50 -3.07 -12.84
C ALA A 76 1.42 -2.55 -13.81
N HIS A 77 0.18 -3.03 -13.69
CA HIS A 77 -0.95 -2.58 -14.49
C HIS A 77 -1.86 -1.65 -13.69
N ASP A 78 -2.50 -0.74 -14.42
CA ASP A 78 -3.46 0.21 -13.88
C ASP A 78 -4.77 -0.50 -13.48
N PRO A 79 -5.20 -0.45 -12.21
CA PRO A 79 -6.44 -1.06 -11.75
C PRO A 79 -7.70 -0.28 -12.19
N ARG A 80 -7.56 0.91 -12.80
CA ARG A 80 -8.72 1.69 -13.26
C ARG A 80 -9.50 0.95 -14.34
N GLY A 81 -10.82 0.88 -14.15
CA GLY A 81 -11.71 0.13 -15.02
C GLY A 81 -12.05 -1.27 -14.51
N ALA A 82 -11.45 -1.72 -13.41
CA ALA A 82 -11.88 -2.93 -12.71
C ALA A 82 -13.34 -2.82 -12.23
N ALA A 83 -14.00 -3.98 -12.07
CA ALA A 83 -15.38 -4.05 -11.63
C ALA A 83 -15.55 -3.42 -10.22
N SER A 84 -16.66 -2.71 -10.02
CA SER A 84 -17.04 -2.16 -8.71
C SER A 84 -17.84 -3.14 -7.85
N VAL A 85 -18.30 -4.24 -8.45
CA VAL A 85 -18.93 -5.38 -7.78
C VAL A 85 -18.08 -6.61 -8.02
N ILE A 86 -17.69 -7.31 -6.95
CA ILE A 86 -16.93 -8.56 -7.01
C ILE A 86 -17.80 -9.65 -6.42
N MET A 87 -18.14 -10.64 -7.25
CA MET A 87 -18.89 -11.82 -6.83
C MET A 87 -17.94 -12.92 -6.39
N GLY A 88 -18.33 -13.72 -5.40
CA GLY A 88 -17.57 -14.88 -4.97
C GLY A 88 -18.29 -15.72 -3.93
N HIS A 89 -17.63 -16.79 -3.49
CA HIS A 89 -18.12 -17.66 -2.44
C HIS A 89 -17.95 -17.00 -1.07
N PRO A 90 -19.00 -16.90 -0.24
CA PRO A 90 -18.86 -16.32 1.08
C PRO A 90 -18.03 -17.23 1.99
N VAL A 91 -17.29 -16.61 2.91
CA VAL A 91 -16.46 -17.29 3.90
C VAL A 91 -16.99 -16.98 5.28
N SER A 92 -17.23 -18.00 6.10
CA SER A 92 -17.65 -17.85 7.48
C SER A 92 -16.51 -17.42 8.40
N ASN A 93 -16.83 -17.03 9.64
CA ASN A 93 -15.84 -16.55 10.61
C ASN A 93 -14.80 -17.61 11.03
N ASP A 94 -15.12 -18.89 10.90
CA ASP A 94 -14.22 -20.03 11.10
C ASP A 94 -13.44 -20.41 9.83
N GLY A 95 -13.57 -19.61 8.75
CA GLY A 95 -12.79 -19.78 7.52
C GLY A 95 -13.34 -20.81 6.54
N VAL A 96 -14.55 -21.33 6.77
CA VAL A 96 -15.18 -22.29 5.85
C VAL A 96 -15.79 -21.54 4.66
N VAL A 97 -15.48 -22.00 3.45
CA VAL A 97 -16.00 -21.43 2.20
C VAL A 97 -17.29 -22.16 1.82
N ASP A 98 -18.37 -21.41 1.61
CA ASP A 98 -19.62 -21.96 1.09
C ASP A 98 -19.58 -22.00 -0.44
N MET A 99 -19.17 -23.15 -0.98
CA MET A 99 -19.03 -23.39 -2.42
C MET A 99 -20.37 -23.44 -3.17
N GLU A 100 -21.50 -23.54 -2.48
CA GLU A 100 -22.83 -23.62 -3.10
C GLU A 100 -23.42 -22.23 -3.36
N LYS A 101 -22.85 -21.18 -2.77
CA LYS A 101 -23.35 -19.81 -2.89
C LYS A 101 -22.38 -18.91 -3.63
N THR A 102 -22.91 -18.03 -4.47
CA THR A 102 -22.16 -16.90 -5.03
C THR A 102 -22.88 -15.60 -4.65
N VAL A 103 -22.19 -14.72 -3.94
CA VAL A 103 -22.73 -13.47 -3.41
C VAL A 103 -21.79 -12.30 -3.75
N PRO A 104 -22.25 -11.04 -3.68
CA PRO A 104 -21.35 -9.89 -3.72
C PRO A 104 -20.44 -9.90 -2.47
N LEU A 105 -19.14 -10.07 -2.69
CA LEU A 105 -18.11 -9.91 -1.64
C LEU A 105 -17.68 -8.45 -1.51
N VAL A 106 -17.81 -7.70 -2.61
CA VAL A 106 -17.65 -6.25 -2.67
C VAL A 106 -18.78 -5.70 -3.52
N ASP A 107 -19.47 -4.68 -3.01
CA ASP A 107 -20.45 -3.91 -3.76
C ASP A 107 -20.26 -2.42 -3.48
N LEU A 108 -19.59 -1.71 -4.40
CA LEU A 108 -19.27 -0.29 -4.26
C LEU A 108 -20.00 0.56 -5.30
N PRO A 109 -20.42 1.79 -4.94
CA PRO A 109 -20.78 2.78 -5.94
C PRO A 109 -19.66 2.95 -6.95
N GLN A 110 -20.00 2.97 -8.23
CA GLN A 110 -19.02 3.00 -9.31
C GLN A 110 -18.06 4.19 -9.21
N ALA A 111 -18.55 5.35 -8.76
CA ALA A 111 -17.73 6.54 -8.51
C ALA A 111 -16.68 6.29 -7.40
N THR A 112 -17.08 5.68 -6.29
CA THR A 112 -16.16 5.32 -5.19
C THR A 112 -15.09 4.34 -5.67
N ALA A 113 -15.48 3.29 -6.40
CA ALA A 113 -14.53 2.32 -6.93
C ALA A 113 -13.48 2.97 -7.85
N ARG A 114 -13.90 3.88 -8.75
CA ARG A 114 -12.98 4.61 -9.63
C ARG A 114 -11.97 5.45 -8.86
N GLU A 115 -12.40 6.16 -7.83
CA GLU A 115 -11.48 6.96 -7.01
C GLU A 115 -10.51 6.07 -6.22
N LEU A 116 -10.96 4.94 -5.65
CA LEU A 116 -10.07 4.00 -4.97
C LEU A 116 -9.04 3.37 -5.93
N GLN A 117 -9.45 2.99 -7.14
CA GLN A 117 -8.54 2.50 -8.19
C GLN A 117 -7.50 3.56 -8.58
N LYS A 118 -7.94 4.81 -8.76
CA LYS A 118 -7.07 5.94 -9.08
C LYS A 118 -6.05 6.20 -7.97
N ILE A 119 -6.49 6.24 -6.71
CA ILE A 119 -5.60 6.40 -5.55
C ILE A 119 -4.57 5.28 -5.52
N ALA A 120 -5.00 4.02 -5.66
CA ALA A 120 -4.08 2.87 -5.71
C ALA A 120 -3.01 3.03 -6.81
N TRP A 121 -3.43 3.41 -8.02
CA TRP A 121 -2.52 3.60 -9.15
C TRP A 121 -1.51 4.72 -8.92
N GLU A 122 -1.99 5.88 -8.47
CA GLU A 122 -1.15 7.05 -8.17
C GLU A 122 -0.13 6.72 -7.08
N THR A 123 -0.54 6.06 -6.00
CA THR A 123 0.36 5.67 -4.91
C THR A 123 1.45 4.70 -5.38
N VAL A 124 1.10 3.65 -6.13
CA VAL A 124 2.10 2.68 -6.64
C VAL A 124 3.03 3.32 -7.67
N SER A 125 2.49 4.16 -8.56
CA SER A 125 3.26 4.84 -9.60
C SER A 125 4.27 5.84 -9.01
N ALA A 126 3.88 6.58 -7.97
CA ALA A 126 4.76 7.53 -7.30
C ALA A 126 6.00 6.84 -6.69
N ARG A 127 5.86 5.61 -6.19
CA ARG A 127 6.96 4.83 -5.59
C ARG A 127 7.83 4.09 -6.60
N SER A 128 7.31 3.85 -7.79
CA SER A 128 8.04 3.16 -8.87
C SER A 128 8.96 4.11 -9.65
N LYS A 129 8.81 5.42 -9.47
CA LYS A 129 9.75 6.40 -10.05
C LYS A 129 11.10 6.26 -9.33
N PRO A 130 12.22 6.08 -10.06
CA PRO A 130 13.53 6.14 -9.43
C PRO A 130 13.69 7.50 -8.77
N VAL A 131 14.05 7.50 -7.47
CA VAL A 131 14.60 8.71 -6.84
C VAL A 131 15.80 9.10 -7.70
N SER A 132 15.76 10.30 -8.30
CA SER A 132 16.90 10.85 -9.01
C SER A 132 18.12 10.70 -8.12
N SER A 133 19.10 9.90 -8.55
CA SER A 133 20.28 9.59 -7.76
C SER A 133 20.93 10.88 -7.30
N ALA A 134 20.96 11.12 -5.98
CA ALA A 134 21.82 12.14 -5.41
C ALA A 134 23.28 11.82 -5.81
N PRO A 135 24.14 12.82 -6.09
CA PRO A 135 25.53 12.57 -6.44
C PRO A 135 26.19 11.76 -5.32
N GLY A 136 26.72 10.59 -5.68
CA GLY A 136 27.40 9.70 -4.74
C GLY A 136 28.53 10.43 -4.01
N THR A 137 28.54 10.32 -2.69
CA THR A 137 29.66 10.74 -1.86
C THR A 137 30.92 9.97 -2.30
N PRO A 138 32.06 10.62 -2.56
CA PRO A 138 33.28 9.89 -2.90
C PRO A 138 33.69 9.01 -1.73
N SER A 139 33.96 7.74 -2.02
CA SER A 139 34.55 6.80 -1.07
C SER A 139 35.93 7.29 -0.65
N ALA A 140 36.10 7.52 0.66
CA ALA A 140 37.40 7.86 1.23
C ALA A 140 38.26 6.58 1.33
N THR A 141 39.06 6.30 0.31
CA THR A 141 40.19 5.39 0.47
C THR A 141 41.31 6.13 1.18
N ALA A 142 41.43 5.87 2.48
CA ALA A 142 42.64 6.12 3.24
C ALA A 142 43.79 5.29 2.65
N SER A 143 44.92 5.93 2.32
CA SER A 143 46.19 5.24 2.25
C SER A 143 47.21 6.02 3.06
N ALA A 144 47.83 5.29 3.98
CA ALA A 144 48.63 5.79 5.07
C ALA A 144 49.96 6.37 4.61
N ARG A 145 50.37 7.43 5.31
CA ARG A 145 51.73 7.95 5.37
C ARG A 145 52.72 6.84 5.71
N ALA A 146 53.78 6.69 4.92
CA ALA A 146 55.05 6.16 5.38
C ALA A 146 56.08 7.29 5.32
N ALA A 147 56.62 7.64 6.49
CA ALA A 147 57.76 8.51 6.64
C ALA A 147 59.06 7.71 6.52
N ALA A 148 60.10 8.38 6.00
CA ALA A 148 61.51 8.34 6.43
C ALA A 148 62.51 8.16 5.28
N GLY A 149 63.49 9.08 5.21
CA GLY A 149 64.86 8.68 4.87
C GLY A 149 65.60 9.51 3.83
N ARG A 150 66.23 10.60 4.31
CA ARG A 150 67.47 11.27 3.83
C ARG A 150 67.48 12.00 2.49
#